data_AF-A0A7X6ZIE4-F1
#
_entry.id   AF-A0A7X6ZIE4-F1
#
_cell.length_a   1.000
_cell.length_b   1.000
_cell.length_c   1.000
_cell.angle_alpha   90.00
_cell.angle_beta   90.00
_cell.angle_gamma   90.00
#
_symmetry.space_group_name_H-M   'P 1'
#
loop_
_entity.id
_entity.type
_entity.pdbx_description
1 polymer ?
#
loop_
_entity_poly.entity_id
_entity_poly.type
_entity_poly.pdbx_seq_one_letter_code
_entity_poly.pdbx_strand_id
1 'polypeptide(L)'
;MRVRITATDPQAMSAATVVYSSFVDTQRIRAAHDDFNGNGLTDLWFFYPPAGLWKAAYDGGQHADLFFGEQTSWPVPGDYDGEGVVDPAVYDQASGLWLALLSGSGYACASAILGGPGYSPVPGDYDGDGLIDPAVYDQASGLWLARISGNAYLIETAMLGGDGYSAVPGDYDGDGKTDPAVYHPESGWWLALISGSAYALDGMQFGGAEFTPVPGDYDGDGKTDLAVYWAPGNRWWLRSSYSGQVRQSSFGTSAGRGIPVPGYYDYDAQCDPATVHLDDDFIVWCVDCSQAGYCGHSYQISQDRWRVHW
;
A
#
# COMPACT_ATOMS: atom_id res chain seq x y z
N MET A 1 -7.61 31.03 -11.21
CA MET A 1 -7.92 31.80 -9.98
C MET A 1 -7.08 31.20 -8.87
N ARG A 2 -6.01 31.88 -8.44
CA ARG A 2 -5.16 31.41 -7.32
C ARG A 2 -5.86 31.80 -6.02
N VAL A 3 -6.12 30.82 -5.16
CA VAL A 3 -6.63 31.06 -3.81
C VAL A 3 -5.63 30.45 -2.84
N ARG A 4 -5.08 31.32 -2.00
CA ARG A 4 -4.26 31.00 -0.82
C ARG A 4 -5.23 31.02 0.35
N ILE A 5 -5.39 29.90 1.05
CA ILE A 5 -6.05 29.88 2.36
C ILE A 5 -5.04 29.27 3.32
N THR A 6 -4.71 30.04 4.35
CA THR A 6 -4.04 29.61 5.57
C THR A 6 -5.14 29.35 6.60
N ALA A 7 -5.19 28.16 7.18
CA ALA A 7 -6.18 27.81 8.19
C ALA A 7 -5.90 28.49 9.54
N THR A 8 -6.74 29.47 9.92
CA THR A 8 -7.02 29.84 11.32
C THR A 8 -8.45 30.36 11.43
N ASP A 9 -9.46 29.48 11.57
CA ASP A 9 -10.71 29.69 12.36
C ASP A 9 -11.68 28.48 12.17
N PRO A 10 -12.15 27.79 13.22
CA PRO A 10 -13.09 26.67 13.12
C PRO A 10 -14.56 27.03 12.81
N GLN A 11 -14.95 28.31 12.64
CA GLN A 11 -16.36 28.67 12.42
C GLN A 11 -16.60 29.72 11.33
N ALA A 12 -16.65 29.36 10.05
CA ALA A 12 -17.33 30.18 9.03
C ALA A 12 -17.71 29.45 7.71
N MET A 13 -19.00 29.18 7.61
CA MET A 13 -19.90 29.39 6.45
C MET A 13 -19.90 28.49 5.20
N SER A 14 -21.16 28.25 4.83
CA SER A 14 -21.75 27.50 3.73
C SER A 14 -21.39 28.02 2.33
N ALA A 15 -21.02 27.10 1.44
CA ALA A 15 -21.20 27.25 0.00
C ALA A 15 -21.75 25.92 -0.54
N ALA A 16 -23.01 25.91 -0.95
CA ALA A 16 -23.59 24.79 -1.68
C ALA A 16 -23.00 24.78 -3.09
N THR A 17 -22.15 23.79 -3.37
CA THR A 17 -21.72 23.44 -4.73
C THR A 17 -22.41 22.12 -5.07
N VAL A 18 -23.19 22.12 -6.15
CA VAL A 18 -23.70 20.88 -6.75
C VAL A 18 -22.55 20.29 -7.56
N VAL A 19 -22.08 19.11 -7.16
CA VAL A 19 -21.01 18.35 -7.81
C VAL A 19 -21.65 17.25 -8.63
N TYR A 20 -21.17 17.05 -9.86
CA TYR A 20 -21.41 15.84 -10.65
C TYR A 20 -20.13 15.02 -10.60
N SER A 21 -20.14 13.89 -9.91
CA SER A 21 -19.07 12.89 -9.95
C SER A 21 -19.33 11.93 -11.12
N SER A 22 -18.28 11.54 -11.85
CA SER A 22 -18.34 10.40 -12.79
C SER A 22 -18.09 9.05 -12.11
N PHE A 23 -17.90 9.04 -10.79
CA PHE A 23 -18.01 7.85 -9.95
C PHE A 23 -19.46 7.74 -9.50
N VAL A 24 -20.33 7.28 -10.40
CA VAL A 24 -21.78 7.18 -10.12
C VAL A 24 -22.13 6.02 -9.20
N ASP A 25 -21.13 5.29 -8.69
CA ASP A 25 -21.33 4.14 -7.81
C ASP A 25 -20.18 4.07 -6.80
N THR A 26 -20.47 4.36 -5.54
CA THR A 26 -19.52 4.46 -4.41
C THR A 26 -19.04 3.11 -3.89
N GLN A 27 -19.14 2.07 -4.73
CA GLN A 27 -18.61 0.75 -4.42
C GLN A 27 -17.61 0.35 -5.49
N ARG A 28 -16.36 0.08 -5.04
CA ARG A 28 -15.24 -0.59 -5.73
C ARG A 28 -14.03 0.26 -6.13
N ILE A 29 -13.81 1.47 -5.62
CA ILE A 29 -12.48 2.10 -5.78
C ILE A 29 -11.48 1.37 -4.88
N ARG A 30 -10.31 1.02 -5.42
CA ARG A 30 -9.18 0.43 -4.68
C ARG A 30 -8.04 1.44 -4.66
N ALA A 31 -7.39 1.62 -3.52
CA ALA A 31 -6.22 2.47 -3.38
C ALA A 31 -4.94 1.61 -3.38
N ALA A 32 -3.88 2.14 -3.98
CA ALA A 32 -2.51 1.67 -3.82
C ALA A 32 -1.60 2.88 -3.57
N HIS A 33 -0.45 2.63 -2.97
CA HIS A 33 0.49 3.67 -2.58
C HIS A 33 1.91 3.20 -2.86
N ASP A 34 2.70 4.01 -3.54
CA ASP A 34 4.10 3.74 -3.89
C ASP A 34 4.75 4.97 -4.56
N ASP A 35 6.05 4.96 -4.88
CA ASP A 35 6.74 6.05 -5.60
C ASP A 35 6.60 5.94 -7.13
N PHE A 36 5.43 6.28 -7.64
CA PHE A 36 5.08 6.18 -9.07
C PHE A 36 5.76 7.19 -9.98
N ASN A 37 6.41 8.20 -9.42
CA ASN A 37 7.09 9.22 -10.21
C ASN A 37 8.63 9.23 -9.99
N GLY A 38 9.14 8.32 -9.15
CA GLY A 38 10.56 8.11 -8.90
C GLY A 38 11.21 9.27 -8.16
N ASN A 39 10.44 10.06 -7.42
CA ASN A 39 10.98 11.22 -6.70
C ASN A 39 11.41 10.89 -5.28
N GLY A 40 11.21 9.66 -4.81
CA GLY A 40 11.51 9.15 -3.47
C GLY A 40 10.37 9.34 -2.46
N LEU A 41 9.18 9.76 -2.88
CA LEU A 41 8.00 9.89 -2.02
C LEU A 41 6.87 8.98 -2.47
N THR A 42 6.11 8.50 -1.50
CA THR A 42 4.90 7.73 -1.75
C THR A 42 3.81 8.62 -2.35
N ASP A 43 3.33 8.23 -3.52
CA ASP A 43 2.14 8.73 -4.20
C ASP A 43 0.93 7.84 -3.91
N LEU A 44 -0.28 8.30 -4.29
CA LEU A 44 -1.50 7.51 -4.20
C LEU A 44 -2.10 7.27 -5.57
N TRP A 45 -2.47 6.02 -5.85
CA TRP A 45 -3.18 5.62 -7.06
C TRP A 45 -4.55 5.03 -6.71
N PHE A 46 -5.56 5.44 -7.47
CA PHE A 46 -6.92 4.95 -7.32
C PHE A 46 -7.32 4.16 -8.55
N PHE A 47 -7.65 2.88 -8.35
CA PHE A 47 -8.17 2.00 -9.39
C PHE A 47 -9.69 1.92 -9.31
N TYR A 48 -10.36 2.15 -10.44
CA TYR A 48 -11.79 1.95 -10.63
C TYR A 48 -12.02 0.74 -11.56
N PRO A 49 -12.23 -0.46 -10.97
CA PRO A 49 -12.28 -1.73 -11.70
C PRO A 49 -13.35 -1.79 -12.80
N PRO A 50 -14.58 -1.27 -12.63
CA PRO A 50 -15.60 -1.35 -13.68
C PRO A 50 -15.19 -0.70 -15.00
N ALA A 51 -14.25 0.26 -14.99
CA ALA A 51 -13.76 0.92 -16.20
C ALA A 51 -12.29 0.59 -16.51
N GLY A 52 -11.61 -0.22 -15.70
CA GLY A 52 -10.16 -0.42 -15.79
C GLY A 52 -9.37 0.89 -15.66
N LEU A 53 -9.92 1.89 -14.96
CA LEU A 53 -9.37 3.24 -14.90
C LEU A 53 -8.49 3.40 -13.67
N TRP A 54 -7.23 3.69 -13.88
CA TRP A 54 -6.29 4.16 -12.87
C TRP A 54 -6.19 5.67 -12.91
N LYS A 55 -6.22 6.29 -11.72
CA LYS A 55 -5.96 7.71 -11.52
C LYS A 55 -4.84 7.88 -10.50
N ALA A 56 -3.73 8.45 -10.96
CA ALA A 56 -2.62 8.85 -10.11
C ALA A 56 -2.90 10.23 -9.47
N ALA A 57 -2.61 10.36 -8.18
CA ALA A 57 -2.46 11.64 -7.51
C ALA A 57 -1.02 11.72 -7.00
N TYR A 58 -0.19 12.49 -7.71
CA TYR A 58 1.20 12.70 -7.33
C TYR A 58 1.31 13.71 -6.18
N ASP A 59 2.32 13.56 -5.33
CA ASP A 59 2.68 14.45 -4.21
C ASP A 59 2.77 15.97 -4.57
N GLY A 60 2.95 16.31 -5.84
CA GLY A 60 2.93 17.69 -6.39
C GLY A 60 1.58 18.20 -6.93
N GLY A 61 0.50 17.43 -6.81
CA GLY A 61 -0.85 17.78 -7.30
C GLY A 61 -1.03 17.61 -8.82
N GLN A 62 -0.09 16.96 -9.51
CA GLN A 62 -0.30 16.46 -10.87
C GLN A 62 -1.13 15.16 -10.83
N HIS A 63 -1.77 14.82 -11.96
CA HIS A 63 -2.53 13.58 -12.10
C HIS A 63 -2.29 12.98 -13.48
N ALA A 64 -2.37 11.66 -13.55
CA ALA A 64 -2.35 10.90 -14.79
C ALA A 64 -3.52 9.90 -14.79
N ASP A 65 -4.09 9.68 -15.97
CA ASP A 65 -5.12 8.67 -16.20
C ASP A 65 -4.52 7.54 -17.05
N LEU A 66 -4.70 6.31 -16.61
CA LEU A 66 -4.21 5.12 -17.30
C LEU A 66 -5.33 4.07 -17.36
N PHE A 67 -5.55 3.46 -18.52
CA PHE A 67 -6.67 2.52 -18.72
C PHE A 67 -6.13 1.12 -18.98
N PHE A 68 -6.11 0.27 -17.96
CA PHE A 68 -5.76 -1.14 -18.05
C PHE A 68 -6.26 -1.93 -16.82
N GLY A 69 -6.42 -3.25 -16.99
CA GLY A 69 -7.00 -4.13 -15.98
C GLY A 69 -8.52 -4.33 -16.13
N GLU A 70 -9.05 -5.23 -15.32
CA GLU A 70 -10.43 -5.72 -15.40
C GLU A 70 -11.18 -5.51 -14.07
N GLN A 71 -12.48 -5.81 -14.07
CA GLN A 71 -13.34 -5.61 -12.89
C GLN A 71 -12.87 -6.34 -11.62
N THR A 72 -12.14 -7.44 -11.77
CA THR A 72 -11.61 -8.27 -10.68
C THR A 72 -10.15 -8.00 -10.36
N SER A 73 -9.52 -7.04 -11.06
CA SER A 73 -8.11 -6.67 -10.87
C SER A 73 -7.83 -5.97 -9.54
N TRP A 74 -6.77 -6.40 -8.87
CA TRP A 74 -6.15 -5.75 -7.72
C TRP A 74 -4.94 -4.93 -8.17
N PRO A 75 -4.75 -3.71 -7.63
CA PRO A 75 -3.55 -2.95 -7.88
C PRO A 75 -2.35 -3.63 -7.21
N VAL A 76 -1.24 -3.77 -7.94
CA VAL A 76 0.01 -4.42 -7.49
C VAL A 76 1.21 -3.65 -8.05
N PRO A 77 1.29 -2.33 -7.84
CA PRO A 77 2.41 -1.55 -8.37
C PRO A 77 3.73 -2.04 -7.78
N GLY A 78 4.82 -1.86 -8.55
CA GLY A 78 6.17 -2.18 -8.13
C GLY A 78 7.17 -1.90 -9.25
N ASP A 79 8.46 -1.81 -8.95
CA ASP A 79 9.52 -1.68 -9.95
C ASP A 79 9.83 -3.06 -10.57
N TYR A 80 9.15 -3.42 -11.66
CA TYR A 80 9.29 -4.73 -12.31
C TYR A 80 10.37 -4.75 -13.39
N ASP A 81 10.82 -3.60 -13.92
CA ASP A 81 11.97 -3.50 -14.84
C ASP A 81 13.28 -2.94 -14.26
N GLY A 82 13.29 -2.58 -12.97
CA GLY A 82 14.49 -2.37 -12.16
C GLY A 82 15.17 -1.02 -12.40
N GLU A 83 14.45 -0.02 -12.90
CA GLU A 83 14.97 1.32 -13.17
C GLU A 83 14.80 2.30 -12.01
N GLY A 84 14.21 1.87 -10.89
CA GLY A 84 13.94 2.69 -9.72
C GLY A 84 12.70 3.58 -9.86
N VAL A 85 11.79 3.24 -10.77
CA VAL A 85 10.49 3.90 -10.93
C VAL A 85 9.41 2.83 -10.85
N VAL A 86 8.37 3.10 -10.07
CA VAL A 86 7.31 2.11 -9.88
C VAL A 86 6.46 1.97 -11.14
N ASP A 87 6.24 0.73 -11.57
CA ASP A 87 5.36 0.39 -12.67
C ASP A 87 3.90 0.28 -12.22
N PRO A 88 2.97 0.84 -13.02
CA PRO A 88 1.57 0.51 -12.89
C PRO A 88 1.33 -0.96 -13.23
N ALA A 89 0.85 -1.75 -12.25
CA ALA A 89 0.54 -3.15 -12.46
C ALA A 89 -0.76 -3.61 -11.79
N VAL A 90 -1.40 -4.62 -12.38
CA VAL A 90 -2.65 -5.25 -11.90
C VAL A 90 -2.53 -6.77 -11.84
N TYR A 91 -3.19 -7.36 -10.85
CA TYR A 91 -3.44 -8.80 -10.73
C TYR A 91 -4.93 -9.11 -10.83
N ASP A 92 -5.36 -9.82 -11.87
CA ASP A 92 -6.72 -10.32 -11.99
C ASP A 92 -6.94 -11.61 -11.20
N GLN A 93 -7.62 -11.51 -10.05
CA GLN A 93 -7.84 -12.65 -9.16
C GLN A 93 -8.73 -13.74 -9.78
N ALA A 94 -9.54 -13.43 -10.79
CA ALA A 94 -10.40 -14.41 -11.44
C ALA A 94 -9.63 -15.35 -12.37
N SER A 95 -8.58 -14.86 -13.05
CA SER A 95 -7.81 -15.61 -14.04
C SER A 95 -6.37 -15.91 -13.60
N GLY A 96 -5.83 -15.21 -12.61
CA GLY A 96 -4.42 -15.26 -12.24
C GLY A 96 -3.51 -14.43 -13.16
N LEU A 97 -4.08 -13.56 -13.99
CA LEU A 97 -3.34 -12.73 -14.94
C LEU A 97 -2.70 -11.54 -14.22
N TRP A 98 -1.38 -11.41 -14.38
CA TRP A 98 -0.61 -10.24 -14.04
C TRP A 98 -0.37 -9.40 -15.29
N LEU A 99 -0.54 -8.09 -15.20
CA LEU A 99 -0.17 -7.12 -16.22
C LEU A 99 0.64 -6.00 -15.56
N ALA A 100 1.80 -5.68 -16.09
CA ALA A 100 2.63 -4.55 -15.67
C ALA A 100 2.95 -3.66 -16.87
N LEU A 101 2.87 -2.34 -16.70
CA LEU A 101 3.19 -1.36 -17.71
C LEU A 101 4.57 -0.77 -17.39
N LEU A 102 5.61 -1.39 -17.97
CA LEU A 102 7.02 -1.16 -17.64
C LEU A 102 7.48 0.24 -18.02
N SER A 103 7.85 1.05 -17.03
CA SER A 103 8.11 2.47 -17.17
C SER A 103 9.42 2.73 -17.92
N GLY A 104 10.47 1.94 -17.62
CA GLY A 104 11.75 1.93 -18.34
C GLY A 104 11.62 1.53 -19.82
N SER A 105 10.53 0.84 -20.18
CA SER A 105 10.22 0.41 -21.55
C SER A 105 9.13 1.24 -22.23
N GLY A 106 8.86 2.46 -21.74
CA GLY A 106 7.85 3.35 -22.32
C GLY A 106 6.42 2.84 -22.14
N TYR A 107 6.15 2.23 -20.98
CA TYR A 107 4.89 1.58 -20.61
C TYR A 107 4.50 0.41 -21.52
N ALA A 108 5.49 -0.34 -22.01
CA ALA A 108 5.24 -1.60 -22.69
C ALA A 108 4.59 -2.59 -21.72
N CYS A 109 3.54 -3.30 -22.17
CA CYS A 109 2.83 -4.23 -21.31
C CYS A 109 3.57 -5.58 -21.23
N ALA A 110 4.03 -5.92 -20.02
CA ALA A 110 4.46 -7.25 -19.64
C ALA A 110 3.28 -8.03 -19.02
N SER A 111 3.32 -9.35 -19.14
CA SER A 111 2.25 -10.20 -18.61
C SER A 111 2.78 -11.54 -18.10
N ALA A 112 2.13 -12.08 -17.08
CA ALA A 112 2.41 -13.39 -16.53
C ALA A 112 1.12 -14.06 -16.03
N ILE A 113 1.15 -15.39 -15.88
CA ILE A 113 0.11 -16.14 -15.19
C ILE A 113 0.72 -16.72 -13.91
N LEU A 114 0.08 -16.43 -12.77
CA LEU A 114 0.44 -16.94 -11.46
C LEU A 114 -0.76 -16.84 -10.52
N GLY A 115 -1.09 -17.91 -9.79
CA GLY A 115 -2.24 -17.94 -8.88
C GLY A 115 -3.58 -18.16 -9.59
N GLY A 116 -4.58 -17.34 -9.25
CA GLY A 116 -5.97 -17.44 -9.70
C GLY A 116 -6.99 -17.32 -8.55
N PRO A 117 -8.20 -17.88 -8.72
CA PRO A 117 -9.24 -17.82 -7.69
C PRO A 117 -8.76 -18.36 -6.35
N GLY A 118 -8.92 -17.58 -5.28
CA GLY A 118 -8.50 -17.94 -3.92
C GLY A 118 -7.12 -17.40 -3.52
N TYR A 119 -6.32 -16.93 -4.48
CA TYR A 119 -5.02 -16.32 -4.21
C TYR A 119 -5.13 -14.81 -4.03
N SER A 120 -4.37 -14.27 -3.08
CA SER A 120 -4.12 -12.84 -2.89
C SER A 120 -2.75 -12.47 -3.47
N PRO A 121 -2.61 -11.34 -4.17
CA PRO A 121 -1.30 -10.89 -4.65
C PRO A 121 -0.44 -10.37 -3.49
N VAL A 122 0.85 -10.67 -3.53
CA VAL A 122 1.86 -10.30 -2.53
C VAL A 122 3.19 -10.00 -3.22
N PRO A 123 3.26 -9.04 -4.16
CA PRO A 123 4.50 -8.74 -4.86
C PRO A 123 5.58 -8.24 -3.89
N GLY A 124 6.84 -8.53 -4.20
CA GLY A 124 8.03 -8.09 -3.44
C GLY A 124 9.30 -8.61 -4.08
N ASP A 125 10.46 -8.06 -3.74
CA ASP A 125 11.76 -8.56 -4.18
C ASP A 125 12.16 -9.76 -3.30
N TYR A 126 11.82 -10.99 -3.68
CA TYR A 126 12.03 -12.19 -2.86
C TYR A 126 13.44 -12.79 -3.02
N ASP A 127 14.17 -12.44 -4.08
CA ASP A 127 15.53 -12.94 -4.32
C ASP A 127 16.65 -11.92 -4.10
N GLY A 128 16.30 -10.65 -3.89
CA GLY A 128 17.20 -9.54 -3.57
C GLY A 128 17.91 -8.98 -4.80
N ASP A 129 17.33 -9.12 -5.99
CA ASP A 129 17.91 -8.60 -7.24
C ASP A 129 17.52 -7.15 -7.55
N GLY A 130 16.68 -6.55 -6.71
CA GLY A 130 16.20 -5.18 -6.82
C GLY A 130 14.98 -5.02 -7.73
N LEU A 131 14.45 -6.11 -8.30
CA LEU A 131 13.20 -6.10 -9.05
C LEU A 131 12.08 -6.69 -8.20
N ILE A 132 10.87 -6.20 -8.40
CA ILE A 132 9.68 -6.78 -7.77
C ILE A 132 9.30 -8.09 -8.46
N ASP A 133 9.20 -9.17 -7.68
CA ASP A 133 8.70 -10.46 -8.15
C ASP A 133 7.18 -10.51 -8.11
N PRO A 134 6.51 -10.99 -9.17
CA PRO A 134 5.11 -11.39 -9.09
C PRO A 134 4.95 -12.57 -8.13
N ALA A 135 4.19 -12.39 -7.06
CA ALA A 135 3.95 -13.43 -6.06
C ALA A 135 2.49 -13.44 -5.55
N VAL A 136 2.04 -14.61 -5.11
CA VAL A 136 0.68 -14.87 -4.63
C VAL A 136 0.67 -15.76 -3.39
N TYR A 137 -0.33 -15.55 -2.53
CA TYR A 137 -0.59 -16.33 -1.32
C TYR A 137 -2.00 -16.93 -1.35
N ASP A 138 -2.10 -18.25 -1.18
CA ASP A 138 -3.37 -18.94 -0.96
C ASP A 138 -3.69 -18.99 0.53
N GLN A 139 -4.63 -18.12 0.94
CA GLN A 139 -5.06 -18.00 2.33
C GLN A 139 -5.68 -19.28 2.89
N ALA A 140 -6.23 -20.17 2.06
CA ALA A 140 -6.84 -21.40 2.56
C ALA A 140 -5.78 -22.45 2.96
N SER A 141 -4.72 -22.58 2.16
CA SER A 141 -3.71 -23.63 2.36
C SER A 141 -2.41 -23.15 3.01
N GLY A 142 -2.13 -21.85 2.95
CA GLY A 142 -0.84 -21.29 3.37
C GLY A 142 0.25 -21.37 2.31
N LEU A 143 -0.10 -21.68 1.06
CA LEU A 143 0.84 -21.81 -0.05
C LEU A 143 1.23 -20.43 -0.60
N TRP A 144 2.53 -20.19 -0.69
CA TRP A 144 3.14 -19.05 -1.36
C TRP A 144 3.74 -19.49 -2.68
N LEU A 145 3.55 -18.70 -3.73
CA LEU A 145 4.18 -18.88 -5.03
C LEU A 145 4.80 -17.55 -5.47
N ALA A 146 6.08 -17.52 -5.83
CA ALA A 146 6.76 -16.34 -6.35
C ALA A 146 7.46 -16.66 -7.68
N ARG A 147 7.36 -15.77 -8.67
CA ARG A 147 8.10 -15.86 -9.93
C ARG A 147 9.36 -15.02 -9.83
N ILE A 148 10.49 -15.69 -9.61
CA ILE A 148 11.75 -15.08 -9.26
C ILE A 148 12.47 -14.46 -10.47
N SER A 149 12.57 -13.13 -10.51
CA SER A 149 13.20 -12.28 -11.54
C SER A 149 14.62 -12.74 -11.86
N GLY A 150 15.48 -12.85 -10.86
CA GLY A 150 16.88 -13.26 -10.98
C GLY A 150 17.07 -14.73 -11.39
N ASN A 151 15.99 -15.52 -11.41
CA ASN A 151 15.97 -16.93 -11.80
C ASN A 151 15.04 -17.20 -13.00
N ALA A 152 15.04 -16.28 -13.98
CA ALA A 152 14.28 -16.40 -15.22
C ALA A 152 12.76 -16.62 -15.01
N TYR A 153 12.21 -16.04 -13.94
CA TYR A 153 10.82 -16.14 -13.52
C TYR A 153 10.33 -17.57 -13.28
N LEU A 154 11.22 -18.47 -12.85
CA LEU A 154 10.84 -19.77 -12.31
C LEU A 154 10.02 -19.59 -11.02
N ILE A 155 9.08 -20.52 -10.79
CA ILE A 155 8.23 -20.47 -9.61
C ILE A 155 8.94 -21.13 -8.44
N GLU A 156 9.12 -20.37 -7.36
CA GLU A 156 9.49 -20.87 -6.05
C GLU A 156 8.29 -20.91 -5.12
N THR A 157 8.35 -21.79 -4.11
CA THR A 157 7.20 -22.07 -3.24
C THR A 157 7.59 -22.12 -1.77
N ALA A 158 6.73 -21.61 -0.89
CA ALA A 158 6.85 -21.76 0.56
C ALA A 158 5.50 -22.12 1.19
N MET A 159 5.54 -22.64 2.41
CA MET A 159 4.34 -22.92 3.21
C MET A 159 4.40 -22.14 4.52
N LEU A 160 3.48 -21.22 4.73
CA LEU A 160 3.37 -20.42 5.95
C LEU A 160 1.95 -19.91 6.13
N GLY A 161 1.42 -19.98 7.35
CA GLY A 161 0.06 -19.54 7.67
C GLY A 161 -1.01 -20.55 7.28
N GLY A 162 -1.98 -20.12 6.48
CA GLY A 162 -3.21 -20.84 6.13
C GLY A 162 -4.46 -20.17 6.67
N ASP A 163 -5.52 -20.96 6.85
CA ASP A 163 -6.82 -20.45 7.28
C ASP A 163 -6.72 -19.56 8.53
N GLY A 164 -7.35 -18.38 8.47
CA GLY A 164 -7.28 -17.35 9.51
C GLY A 164 -6.07 -16.43 9.48
N TYR A 165 -5.08 -16.64 8.59
CA TYR A 165 -3.93 -15.75 8.44
C TYR A 165 -4.07 -14.82 7.24
N SER A 166 -3.56 -13.58 7.36
CA SER A 166 -3.38 -12.63 6.26
C SER A 166 -1.89 -12.51 5.93
N ALA A 167 -1.53 -12.44 4.65
CA ALA A 167 -0.15 -12.19 4.24
C ALA A 167 0.28 -10.75 4.55
N VAL A 168 1.51 -10.60 5.02
CA VAL A 168 2.15 -9.33 5.42
C VAL A 168 3.65 -9.39 5.08
N PRO A 169 4.04 -9.66 3.82
CA PRO A 169 5.44 -9.80 3.46
C PRO A 169 6.23 -8.49 3.70
N GLY A 170 7.53 -8.62 3.94
CA GLY A 170 8.46 -7.50 4.14
C GLY A 170 9.85 -8.00 4.50
N ASP A 171 10.87 -7.16 4.40
CA ASP A 171 12.25 -7.47 4.83
C ASP A 171 12.36 -7.35 6.36
N TYR A 172 12.13 -8.43 7.10
CA TYR A 172 12.08 -8.37 8.58
C TYR A 172 13.46 -8.54 9.23
N ASP A 173 14.47 -9.02 8.50
CA ASP A 173 15.83 -9.18 9.01
C ASP A 173 16.84 -8.17 8.46
N GLY A 174 16.47 -7.39 7.44
CA GLY A 174 17.26 -6.32 6.83
C GLY A 174 18.30 -6.84 5.85
N ASP A 175 18.05 -7.98 5.20
CA ASP A 175 18.99 -8.57 4.23
C ASP A 175 18.77 -8.07 2.79
N GLY A 176 17.78 -7.21 2.58
CA GLY A 176 17.39 -6.66 1.29
C GLY A 176 16.40 -7.53 0.51
N LYS A 177 15.88 -8.61 1.11
CA LYS A 177 14.88 -9.48 0.51
C LYS A 177 13.55 -9.39 1.24
N THR A 178 12.49 -9.60 0.50
CA THR A 178 11.14 -9.76 1.04
C THR A 178 11.02 -11.12 1.70
N ASP A 179 10.73 -11.16 3.00
CA ASP A 179 10.41 -12.39 3.70
C ASP A 179 8.92 -12.75 3.54
N PRO A 180 8.57 -14.01 3.25
CA PRO A 180 7.21 -14.49 3.39
C PRO A 180 6.76 -14.38 4.86
N ALA A 181 5.71 -13.61 5.11
CA ALA A 181 5.20 -13.39 6.46
C ALA A 181 3.67 -13.32 6.52
N VAL A 182 3.11 -13.68 7.68
CA VAL A 182 1.68 -13.76 7.93
C VAL A 182 1.29 -13.20 9.30
N TYR A 183 0.08 -12.64 9.38
CA TYR A 183 -0.55 -12.15 10.61
C TYR A 183 -1.84 -12.92 10.88
N HIS A 184 -2.03 -13.40 12.11
CA HIS A 184 -3.27 -14.03 12.57
C HIS A 184 -4.11 -13.04 13.40
N PRO A 185 -5.18 -12.46 12.86
CA PRO A 185 -5.92 -11.39 13.51
C PRO A 185 -6.45 -11.75 14.90
N GLU A 186 -6.98 -12.96 15.09
CA GLU A 186 -7.60 -13.33 16.37
C GLU A 186 -6.60 -13.43 17.53
N SER A 187 -5.35 -13.82 17.25
CA SER A 187 -4.32 -14.02 18.29
C SER A 187 -3.22 -12.97 18.29
N GLY A 188 -3.16 -12.13 17.25
CA GLY A 188 -2.08 -11.16 17.06
C GLY A 188 -0.72 -11.80 16.73
N TRP A 189 -0.69 -13.05 16.26
CA TRP A 189 0.59 -13.70 15.92
C TRP A 189 1.07 -13.19 14.56
N TRP A 190 2.31 -12.69 14.53
CA TRP A 190 3.11 -12.48 13.34
C TRP A 190 4.08 -13.65 13.21
N LEU A 191 4.19 -14.22 12.02
CA LEU A 191 5.14 -15.28 11.68
C LEU A 191 5.84 -14.90 10.37
N ALA A 192 7.15 -15.08 10.30
CA ALA A 192 7.94 -14.82 9.09
C ALA A 192 8.92 -15.97 8.82
N LEU A 193 9.17 -16.27 7.55
CA LEU A 193 10.25 -17.13 7.11
C LEU A 193 11.44 -16.26 6.72
N ILE A 194 12.42 -16.17 7.63
CA ILE A 194 13.52 -15.21 7.54
C ILE A 194 14.56 -15.64 6.51
N SER A 195 14.64 -14.91 5.41
CA SER A 195 15.45 -15.21 4.22
C SER A 195 16.95 -15.26 4.51
N GLY A 196 17.50 -14.28 5.23
CA GLY A 196 18.90 -14.25 5.67
C GLY A 196 19.28 -15.37 6.64
N SER A 197 18.28 -16.09 7.18
CA SER A 197 18.42 -17.27 8.03
C SER A 197 17.97 -18.57 7.37
N ALA A 198 18.08 -18.67 6.04
CA ALA A 198 17.66 -19.82 5.24
C ALA A 198 16.18 -20.20 5.46
N TYR A 199 15.31 -19.18 5.54
CA TYR A 199 13.88 -19.29 5.77
C TYR A 199 13.53 -19.99 7.10
N ALA A 200 14.32 -19.74 8.15
CA ALA A 200 13.95 -20.16 9.49
C ALA A 200 12.68 -19.41 9.96
N LEU A 201 11.78 -20.12 10.63
CA LEU A 201 10.56 -19.52 11.17
C LEU A 201 10.88 -18.66 12.39
N ASP A 202 10.50 -17.39 12.34
CA ASP A 202 10.44 -16.48 13.49
C ASP A 202 9.00 -16.03 13.77
N GLY A 203 8.72 -15.56 14.98
CA GLY A 203 7.37 -15.11 15.33
C GLY A 203 7.23 -14.37 16.65
N MET A 204 6.25 -13.47 16.67
CA MET A 204 5.94 -12.61 17.82
C MET A 204 4.45 -12.29 17.90
N GLN A 205 3.93 -12.08 19.11
CA GLN A 205 2.61 -11.50 19.29
C GLN A 205 2.66 -9.96 19.32
N PHE A 206 1.86 -9.32 18.49
CA PHE A 206 1.64 -7.88 18.49
C PHE A 206 0.30 -7.53 17.83
N GLY A 207 -0.53 -6.72 18.50
CA GLY A 207 -1.90 -6.44 18.07
C GLY A 207 -2.92 -7.44 18.60
N GLY A 208 -3.80 -7.93 17.73
CA GLY A 208 -4.91 -8.83 18.06
C GLY A 208 -6.16 -8.56 17.22
N ALA A 209 -7.31 -9.00 17.73
CA ALA A 209 -8.59 -8.84 17.04
C ALA A 209 -8.88 -7.36 16.75
N GLU A 210 -9.56 -7.08 15.63
CA GLU A 210 -9.91 -5.74 15.13
C GLU A 210 -8.75 -4.86 14.65
N PHE A 211 -7.50 -5.32 14.79
CA PHE A 211 -6.35 -4.62 14.25
C PHE A 211 -6.08 -5.01 12.80
N THR A 212 -5.82 -4.02 11.95
CA THR A 212 -5.26 -4.22 10.61
C THR A 212 -3.73 -4.19 10.71
N PRO A 213 -3.01 -5.24 10.26
CA PRO A 213 -1.55 -5.21 10.19
C PRO A 213 -1.10 -4.25 9.08
N VAL A 214 -0.08 -3.46 9.37
CA VAL A 214 0.44 -2.38 8.52
C VAL A 214 1.97 -2.34 8.60
N PRO A 215 2.68 -3.40 8.18
CA PRO A 215 4.14 -3.44 8.27
C PRO A 215 4.80 -2.31 7.45
N GLY A 216 5.97 -1.86 7.90
CA GLY A 216 6.78 -0.83 7.24
C GLY A 216 8.00 -0.46 8.11
N ASP A 217 9.01 0.20 7.55
CA ASP A 217 10.20 0.65 8.28
C ASP A 217 9.94 1.99 8.97
N TYR A 218 9.31 1.99 10.15
CA TYR A 218 8.87 3.21 10.85
C TYR A 218 9.98 3.85 11.72
N ASP A 219 11.12 3.18 11.88
CA ASP A 219 12.28 3.67 12.62
C ASP A 219 13.52 3.96 11.76
N GLY A 220 13.47 3.62 10.47
CA GLY A 220 14.44 3.96 9.44
C GLY A 220 15.70 3.10 9.51
N ASP A 221 15.62 1.91 10.10
CA ASP A 221 16.77 1.01 10.26
C ASP A 221 16.98 0.05 9.07
N GLY A 222 16.11 0.14 8.06
CA GLY A 222 16.12 -0.71 6.87
C GLY A 222 15.39 -2.03 7.06
N LYS A 223 14.69 -2.24 8.18
CA LYS A 223 13.87 -3.44 8.43
C LYS A 223 12.41 -3.09 8.53
N THR A 224 11.59 -4.07 8.20
CA THR A 224 10.15 -4.01 8.37
C THR A 224 9.79 -4.12 9.84
N ASP A 225 9.19 -3.07 10.39
CA ASP A 225 8.64 -3.08 11.74
C ASP A 225 7.26 -3.75 11.79
N LEU A 226 6.91 -4.25 12.98
CA LEU A 226 5.55 -4.70 13.26
C LEU A 226 4.70 -3.50 13.63
N ALA A 227 3.62 -3.28 12.88
CA ALA A 227 2.69 -2.18 13.12
C ALA A 227 1.25 -2.60 12.91
N VAL A 228 0.35 -2.01 13.71
CA VAL A 228 -1.08 -2.29 13.67
C VAL A 228 -1.92 -1.01 13.77
N TYR A 229 -3.02 -0.98 13.02
CA TYR A 229 -3.99 0.11 13.00
C TYR A 229 -5.36 -0.35 13.51
N TRP A 230 -5.95 0.42 14.43
CA TRP A 230 -7.31 0.21 14.92
C TRP A 230 -8.23 1.32 14.42
N ALA A 231 -8.93 1.01 13.33
CA ALA A 231 -9.81 1.96 12.64
C ALA A 231 -10.90 2.61 13.52
N PRO A 232 -11.57 1.91 14.46
CA PRO A 232 -12.62 2.52 15.28
C PRO A 232 -12.17 3.71 16.13
N GLY A 233 -10.88 3.81 16.45
CA GLY A 233 -10.33 4.93 17.23
C GLY A 233 -9.20 5.69 16.55
N ASN A 234 -8.90 5.40 15.29
CA ASN A 234 -7.75 5.95 14.57
C ASN A 234 -6.45 5.86 15.38
N ARG A 235 -6.16 4.68 15.92
CA ARG A 235 -4.98 4.47 16.76
C ARG A 235 -4.01 3.55 16.07
N TRP A 236 -2.73 3.92 16.12
CA TRP A 236 -1.61 3.18 15.58
C TRP A 236 -0.72 2.71 16.72
N TRP A 237 -0.19 1.50 16.59
CA TRP A 237 0.88 0.99 17.43
C TRP A 237 1.98 0.46 16.52
N LEU A 238 3.19 0.97 16.73
CA LEU A 238 4.38 0.67 15.94
C LEU A 238 5.42 0.09 16.88
N ARG A 239 5.99 -1.06 16.54
CA ARG A 239 7.04 -1.71 17.33
C ARG A 239 8.33 -1.72 16.52
N SER A 240 9.23 -0.82 16.89
CA SER A 240 10.58 -0.69 16.33
C SER A 240 11.32 -2.03 16.36
N SER A 241 11.86 -2.42 15.21
CA SER A 241 12.68 -3.60 14.99
C SER A 241 14.06 -3.41 15.65
N TYR A 242 14.60 -2.18 15.61
CA TYR A 242 15.87 -1.81 16.23
C TYR A 242 15.85 -1.88 17.76
N SER A 243 14.85 -1.25 18.39
CA SER A 243 14.82 -1.01 19.85
C SER A 243 13.83 -1.89 20.60
N GLY A 244 12.87 -2.50 19.90
CA GLY A 244 11.73 -3.20 20.49
C GLY A 244 10.72 -2.30 21.20
N GLN A 245 10.91 -0.97 21.18
CA GLN A 245 9.99 -0.01 21.79
C GLN A 245 8.69 0.07 21.01
N VAL A 246 7.59 0.28 21.72
CA VAL A 246 6.27 0.49 21.12
C VAL A 246 5.91 1.97 21.18
N ARG A 247 5.70 2.58 20.01
CA ARG A 247 5.16 3.94 19.86
C ARG A 247 3.66 3.85 19.57
N GLN A 248 2.87 4.71 20.22
CA GLN A 248 1.45 4.85 19.93
C GLN A 248 1.16 6.26 19.43
N SER A 249 0.40 6.37 18.34
CA SER A 249 -0.18 7.64 17.89
C SER A 249 -1.68 7.53 17.67
N SER A 250 -2.38 8.66 17.76
CA SER A 250 -3.83 8.74 17.58
C SER A 250 -4.13 9.80 16.53
N PHE A 251 -4.19 9.40 15.26
CA PHE A 251 -4.47 10.27 14.13
C PHE A 251 -5.08 9.43 12.99
N GLY A 252 -5.85 10.07 12.12
CA GLY A 252 -6.45 9.45 10.95
C GLY A 252 -7.72 10.16 10.50
N THR A 253 -8.36 9.60 9.48
CA THR A 253 -9.61 10.12 8.88
C THR A 253 -10.85 9.80 9.74
N SER A 254 -12.07 9.90 9.21
CA SER A 254 -13.30 9.56 9.94
C SER A 254 -13.19 8.20 10.67
N ALA A 255 -13.38 8.22 12.00
CA ALA A 255 -13.23 7.04 12.85
C ALA A 255 -14.11 5.89 12.35
N GLY A 256 -13.51 4.72 12.17
CA GLY A 256 -14.15 3.50 11.66
C GLY A 256 -14.23 3.40 10.13
N ARG A 257 -13.71 4.38 9.37
CA ARG A 257 -13.71 4.33 7.89
C ARG A 257 -12.36 4.58 7.22
N GLY A 258 -11.32 4.85 8.01
CA GLY A 258 -9.96 5.02 7.48
C GLY A 258 -9.36 3.70 7.00
N ILE A 259 -8.79 3.73 5.80
CA ILE A 259 -7.96 2.68 5.23
C ILE A 259 -6.50 3.09 5.49
N PRO A 260 -5.69 2.26 6.18
CA PRO A 260 -4.29 2.58 6.36
C PRO A 260 -3.53 2.51 5.02
N VAL A 261 -2.68 3.49 4.77
CA VAL A 261 -1.83 3.62 3.57
C VAL A 261 -0.44 4.13 4.00
N PRO A 262 0.31 3.37 4.79
CA PRO A 262 1.62 3.82 5.26
C PRO A 262 2.60 3.98 4.10
N GLY A 263 3.53 4.93 4.20
CA GLY A 263 4.46 5.22 3.10
C GLY A 263 5.49 6.28 3.48
N TYR A 264 6.43 6.57 2.60
CA TYR A 264 7.49 7.55 2.82
C TYR A 264 7.04 8.91 2.29
N TYR A 265 6.65 9.86 3.14
CA TYR A 265 6.02 11.11 2.66
C TYR A 265 6.84 12.38 2.85
N ASP A 266 8.01 12.31 3.49
CA ASP A 266 8.81 13.51 3.79
C ASP A 266 10.34 13.39 3.67
N TYR A 267 10.84 12.37 2.94
CA TYR A 267 12.26 12.14 2.66
C TYR A 267 13.16 11.83 3.87
N ASP A 268 12.60 11.51 5.03
CA ASP A 268 13.41 11.14 6.20
C ASP A 268 13.82 9.65 6.21
N ALA A 269 13.45 8.91 5.16
CA ALA A 269 13.64 7.47 4.98
C ALA A 269 12.95 6.61 6.06
N GLN A 270 11.98 7.18 6.78
CA GLN A 270 11.08 6.44 7.65
C GLN A 270 9.71 6.35 6.99
N CYS A 271 9.10 5.19 7.14
CA CYS A 271 7.71 4.98 6.83
C CYS A 271 6.85 5.80 7.79
N ASP A 272 5.91 6.54 7.24
CA ASP A 272 4.95 7.33 7.98
C ASP A 272 3.61 6.60 8.09
N PRO A 273 3.00 6.58 9.27
CA PRO A 273 1.61 6.20 9.42
C PRO A 273 0.72 7.17 8.63
N ALA A 274 -0.15 6.63 7.77
CA ALA A 274 -1.16 7.44 7.09
C ALA A 274 -2.47 6.69 6.86
N THR A 275 -3.57 7.45 6.75
CA THR A 275 -4.90 6.90 6.44
C THR A 275 -5.55 7.65 5.29
N VAL A 276 -6.30 6.93 4.47
CA VAL A 276 -7.19 7.49 3.45
C VAL A 276 -8.65 7.12 3.75
N HIS A 277 -9.57 8.03 3.47
CA HIS A 277 -11.00 7.74 3.47
C HIS A 277 -11.65 8.20 2.17
N LEU A 278 -12.50 7.34 1.61
CA LEU A 278 -13.33 7.60 0.45
C LEU A 278 -14.76 7.92 0.92
N ASP A 279 -15.18 9.17 0.77
CA ASP A 279 -16.59 9.59 0.89
C ASP A 279 -17.14 9.92 -0.52
N ASP A 280 -18.46 10.12 -0.64
CA ASP A 280 -19.18 10.33 -1.92
C ASP A 280 -18.59 11.46 -2.81
N ASP A 281 -17.79 12.37 -2.24
CA ASP A 281 -17.21 13.55 -2.92
C ASP A 281 -15.73 13.88 -2.58
N PHE A 282 -15.04 13.12 -1.72
CA PHE A 282 -13.71 13.49 -1.19
C PHE A 282 -12.77 12.32 -0.92
N ILE A 283 -11.46 12.59 -1.05
CA ILE A 283 -10.38 11.75 -0.54
C ILE A 283 -9.64 12.53 0.55
N VAL A 284 -9.82 12.15 1.81
CA VAL A 284 -9.05 12.74 2.91
C VAL A 284 -7.85 11.86 3.15
N TRP A 285 -6.65 12.43 3.05
CA TRP A 285 -5.40 11.76 3.37
C TRP A 285 -4.78 12.46 4.59
N CYS A 286 -4.34 11.68 5.57
CA CYS A 286 -3.77 12.20 6.81
C CYS A 286 -2.51 11.41 7.10
N VAL A 287 -1.39 12.14 7.27
CA VAL A 287 -0.07 11.61 7.62
C VAL A 287 0.25 12.11 9.04
N ASP A 288 0.78 11.23 9.88
CA ASP A 288 1.25 11.59 11.23
C ASP A 288 2.32 12.69 11.10
N CYS A 289 2.29 13.68 11.98
CA CYS A 289 3.27 14.77 11.89
C CYS A 289 4.65 14.23 12.24
N SER A 290 5.50 14.03 11.23
CA SER A 290 6.90 13.66 11.44
C SER A 290 7.62 14.72 12.28
N GLN A 291 8.82 14.39 12.77
CA GLN A 291 9.67 15.35 13.49
C GLN A 291 10.04 16.57 12.62
N ALA A 292 9.86 16.49 11.29
CA ALA A 292 10.05 17.58 10.33
C ALA A 292 8.80 18.47 10.14
N GLY A 293 7.64 18.10 10.72
CA GLY A 293 6.44 18.94 10.77
C GLY A 293 5.47 18.79 9.58
N TYR A 294 5.52 17.69 8.83
CA TYR A 294 4.56 17.40 7.76
C TYR A 294 3.25 16.86 8.33
N CYS A 295 2.20 17.66 8.40
CA CYS A 295 0.87 17.21 8.81
C CYS A 295 0.01 17.10 7.54
N GLY A 296 -0.46 15.88 7.22
CA GLY A 296 -0.97 15.51 5.88
C GLY A 296 -2.02 16.41 5.19
N HIS A 297 -2.24 16.17 3.90
CA HIS A 297 -3.08 16.98 3.01
C HIS A 297 -4.46 16.36 2.71
N SER A 298 -5.52 17.17 2.66
CA SER A 298 -6.83 16.72 2.15
C SER A 298 -7.00 17.04 0.65
N TYR A 299 -7.49 16.07 -0.14
CA TYR A 299 -7.66 16.20 -1.59
C TYR A 299 -9.13 16.06 -2.00
N GLN A 300 -9.69 17.11 -2.61
CA GLN A 300 -11.01 17.05 -3.21
C GLN A 300 -10.91 16.65 -4.69
N ILE A 301 -11.50 15.51 -5.06
CA ILE A 301 -11.66 15.12 -6.47
C ILE A 301 -12.96 15.74 -7.00
N SER A 302 -12.91 17.00 -7.44
CA SER A 302 -13.97 17.58 -8.27
C SER A 302 -13.43 17.83 -9.67
N GLN A 303 -14.21 17.47 -10.69
CA GLN A 303 -13.78 17.40 -12.11
C GLN A 303 -13.11 18.69 -12.64
N ASP A 304 -13.29 19.83 -11.98
CA ASP A 304 -12.84 21.11 -12.52
C ASP A 304 -11.78 21.83 -11.66
N ARG A 305 -11.53 21.39 -10.41
CA ARG A 305 -10.50 22.01 -9.54
C ARG A 305 -9.98 21.03 -8.50
N TRP A 306 -8.71 20.68 -8.64
CA TRP A 306 -7.85 20.24 -7.54
C TRP A 306 -7.68 21.41 -6.57
N ARG A 307 -8.16 21.26 -5.33
CA ARG A 307 -7.83 22.19 -4.25
C ARG A 307 -7.08 21.42 -3.18
N VAL A 308 -5.77 21.65 -3.13
CA VAL A 308 -4.97 21.38 -1.95
C VAL A 308 -5.35 22.43 -0.92
N HIS A 309 -5.97 22.01 0.18
CA HIS A 309 -6.18 22.87 1.34
C HIS A 309 -4.97 22.70 2.26
N TRP A 310 -4.20 23.78 2.39
CA TRP A 310 -3.04 23.92 3.27
C TRP A 310 -3.45 24.49 4.64
#